data_AF-A0A9R1HXG2-F1
#
_entry.id   AF-A0A9R1HXG2-F1
#
_cell.length_a   1.000
_cell.length_b   1.000
_cell.length_c   1.000
_cell.angle_alpha   90.00
_cell.angle_beta   90.00
_cell.angle_gamma   90.00
#
_symmetry.space_group_name_H-M   'P 1'
#
loop_
_entity.id
_entity.type
_entity.pdbx_description
1 polymer ?
#
loop_
_entity_poly.entity_id
_entity_poly.type
_entity_poly.pdbx_seq_one_letter_code
_entity_poly.pdbx_strand_id
1 'polypeptide(L)'
;MGVLSRPEEVPALLRLKLAAGRIRRQIPPQEHWAFAYHMLQRVSRSFALVIQQLGPDLRNAVCVFYLVLRALDTVEDDTAIPNEVKLPILRDFYRHIYNPDWLFSCGANDYRVLMDNFRQVSTAFLELGEG
;
A
#
# COMPACT_ATOMS: atom_id res chain seq x y z
N MET A 1 -8.66 -17.94 -21.21
CA MET A 1 -10.01 -17.95 -20.60
C MET A 1 -10.37 -16.52 -20.24
N GLY A 2 -10.56 -15.67 -21.25
CA GLY A 2 -10.65 -14.22 -21.07
C GLY A 2 -11.95 -13.71 -21.68
N VAL A 3 -12.65 -12.85 -20.92
CA VAL A 3 -13.67 -11.82 -21.26
C VAL A 3 -14.78 -12.16 -22.28
N LEU A 4 -14.49 -12.91 -23.34
CA LEU A 4 -15.41 -13.37 -24.39
C LEU A 4 -16.37 -14.50 -23.93
N SER A 5 -16.11 -15.13 -22.79
CA SER A 5 -16.95 -16.24 -22.29
C SER A 5 -18.23 -15.79 -21.59
N ARG A 6 -18.33 -14.51 -21.22
CA ARG A 6 -19.44 -13.91 -20.46
C ARG A 6 -19.70 -12.46 -20.92
N PRO A 7 -20.36 -12.29 -22.07
CA PRO A 7 -20.64 -10.95 -22.64
C PRO A 7 -21.46 -10.05 -21.70
N GLU A 8 -22.24 -10.62 -20.79
CA GLU A 8 -22.99 -9.91 -19.75
C GLU A 8 -22.09 -9.17 -18.74
N GLU A 9 -20.82 -9.55 -18.60
CA GLU A 9 -19.86 -8.89 -17.69
C GLU A 9 -19.19 -7.65 -18.32
N VAL A 10 -19.35 -7.44 -19.64
CA VAL A 10 -18.71 -6.33 -20.37
C VAL A 10 -19.08 -4.94 -19.81
N PRO A 11 -20.35 -4.63 -19.48
CA PRO A 11 -20.71 -3.34 -18.89
C PRO A 11 -20.05 -3.12 -17.52
N ALA A 12 -19.95 -4.17 -16.69
CA ALA A 12 -19.30 -4.09 -15.38
C ALA A 12 -17.79 -3.82 -15.52
N LEU A 13 -17.13 -4.50 -16.47
CA LEU A 13 -15.71 -4.27 -16.78
C LEU A 13 -15.47 -2.85 -17.31
N LEU A 14 -16.36 -2.33 -18.15
CA LEU A 14 -16.26 -0.95 -18.64
C LEU A 14 -16.41 0.05 -17.48
N ARG A 15 -17.41 -0.14 -16.62
CA ARG A 15 -17.60 0.70 -15.42
C ARG A 15 -16.38 0.68 -14.51
N LEU A 16 -15.79 -0.49 -14.29
CA LEU A 16 -14.57 -0.63 -13.50
C LEU A 16 -13.39 0.12 -14.12
N LYS A 17 -13.18 0.01 -15.44
CA LYS A 17 -12.13 0.75 -16.16
C LYS A 17 -12.30 2.26 -16.06
N LEU A 18 -13.54 2.76 -16.20
CA LEU A 18 -13.85 4.18 -16.07
C LEU A 18 -13.60 4.69 -14.64
N ALA A 19 -14.04 3.92 -13.63
CA ALA A 19 -13.78 4.24 -12.22
C ALA A 19 -12.27 4.30 -11.93
N ALA A 20 -11.49 3.31 -12.39
CA ALA A 20 -10.04 3.30 -12.25
C ALA A 20 -9.36 4.49 -12.96
N GLY A 21 -9.90 4.95 -14.09
CA GLY A 21 -9.43 6.16 -14.77
C GLY A 21 -9.71 7.44 -13.96
N ARG A 22 -10.89 7.55 -13.35
CA ARG A 22 -11.24 8.68 -12.47
C ARG A 22 -10.37 8.71 -11.22
N ILE A 23 -10.15 7.55 -10.59
CA ILE A 23 -9.33 7.42 -9.39
C ILE A 23 -7.89 7.84 -9.68
N ARG A 24 -7.30 7.40 -10.79
CA ARG A 24 -5.95 7.80 -11.19
C ARG A 24 -5.75 9.31 -11.29
N ARG A 25 -6.80 10.05 -11.66
CA ARG A 25 -6.76 11.53 -11.71
C ARG A 25 -6.90 12.20 -10.34
N GLN A 26 -7.35 11.46 -9.33
CA GLN A 26 -7.52 11.94 -7.95
C GLN A 26 -6.34 11.57 -7.05
N ILE A 27 -5.43 10.71 -7.50
CA ILE A 27 -4.22 10.38 -6.75
C ILE A 27 -3.37 11.66 -6.67
N PRO A 28 -2.89 12.06 -5.48
CA PRO A 28 -2.00 13.20 -5.36
C PRO A 28 -0.74 13.03 -6.23
N PRO A 29 -0.24 14.09 -6.88
CA PRO A 29 0.81 13.98 -7.90
C PRO A 29 2.20 13.68 -7.34
N GLN A 30 2.39 13.74 -6.02
CA GLN A 30 3.69 13.54 -5.40
C GLN A 30 4.15 12.07 -5.51
N GLU A 31 5.47 11.88 -5.57
CA GLU A 31 6.09 10.58 -5.84
C GLU A 31 5.72 9.51 -4.81
N HIS A 32 5.66 9.86 -3.52
CA HIS A 32 5.28 8.95 -2.45
C HIS A 32 3.85 8.44 -2.58
N TRP A 33 2.91 9.29 -3.03
CA TRP A 33 1.54 8.88 -3.29
C TRP A 33 1.44 7.93 -4.48
N ALA A 34 2.16 8.22 -5.57
CA ALA A 34 2.25 7.32 -6.71
C ALA A 34 2.82 5.94 -6.30
N PHE A 35 3.89 5.94 -5.49
CA PHE A 35 4.46 4.72 -4.92
C PHE A 35 3.46 3.97 -4.04
N ALA A 36 2.78 4.65 -3.11
CA ALA A 36 1.81 4.02 -2.21
C ALA A 36 0.69 3.32 -2.99
N TYR A 37 0.05 4.01 -3.94
CA TYR A 37 -0.99 3.40 -4.77
C TYR A 37 -0.48 2.27 -5.67
N HIS A 38 0.76 2.38 -6.18
CA HIS A 38 1.39 1.30 -6.92
C HIS A 38 1.60 0.07 -6.03
N MET A 39 2.22 0.25 -4.87
CA MET A 39 2.49 -0.84 -3.94
C MET A 39 1.21 -1.48 -3.43
N LEU A 40 0.17 -0.70 -3.13
CA LEU A 40 -1.12 -1.25 -2.72
C LEU A 40 -1.66 -2.27 -3.74
N GLN A 41 -1.55 -1.98 -5.04
CA GLN A 41 -1.94 -2.91 -6.08
C GLN A 41 -1.06 -4.17 -6.12
N ARG A 42 0.26 -4.02 -5.90
CA ARG A 42 1.23 -5.12 -5.90
C ARG A 42 1.02 -6.09 -4.72
N VAL A 43 0.87 -5.56 -3.49
CA VAL A 43 0.80 -6.36 -2.27
C VAL A 43 -0.61 -6.80 -1.89
N SER A 44 -1.66 -6.23 -2.52
CA SER A 44 -3.05 -6.41 -2.06
C SER A 44 -4.10 -6.65 -3.14
N ARG A 45 -3.74 -6.56 -4.43
CA ARG A 45 -4.57 -6.83 -5.63
C ARG A 45 -6.09 -6.62 -5.45
N SER A 46 -6.80 -7.64 -4.95
CA SER A 46 -8.24 -7.62 -4.72
C SER A 46 -8.69 -6.55 -3.71
N PHE A 47 -8.00 -6.43 -2.57
CA PHE A 47 -8.38 -5.45 -1.54
C PHE A 47 -8.05 -4.02 -1.98
N ALA A 48 -7.03 -3.85 -2.83
CA ALA A 48 -6.75 -2.57 -3.46
C ALA A 48 -7.92 -2.06 -4.33
N LEU A 49 -8.69 -2.95 -4.95
CA LEU A 49 -9.93 -2.57 -5.67
C LEU A 49 -11.03 -2.09 -4.72
N VAL A 50 -11.11 -2.64 -3.50
CA VAL A 50 -12.08 -2.23 -2.48
C VAL A 50 -11.73 -0.86 -1.94
N ILE A 51 -10.46 -0.64 -1.57
CA ILE A 51 -9.97 0.67 -1.09
C ILE A 51 -10.23 1.76 -2.13
N GLN A 52 -10.01 1.46 -3.40
CA GLN A 52 -10.23 2.38 -4.50
C GLN A 52 -11.67 2.90 -4.64
N GLN A 53 -12.65 2.20 -4.09
CA GLN A 53 -14.06 2.63 -4.11
C GLN A 53 -14.40 3.67 -3.02
N LEU A 54 -13.51 3.88 -2.05
CA LEU A 54 -13.68 4.88 -0.99
C LEU A 54 -13.58 6.31 -1.56
N GLY A 55 -14.13 7.28 -0.82
CA GLY A 55 -13.95 8.71 -1.11
C GLY A 55 -12.47 9.13 -1.02
N PRO A 56 -12.03 10.22 -1.66
CA PRO A 56 -10.62 10.58 -1.79
C PRO A 56 -9.81 10.58 -0.49
N ASP A 57 -10.30 11.27 0.55
CA ASP A 57 -9.55 11.43 1.80
C ASP A 57 -9.44 10.10 2.56
N LEU A 58 -10.56 9.39 2.71
CA LEU A 58 -10.58 8.08 3.34
C LEU A 58 -9.78 7.04 2.55
N ARG A 59 -9.79 7.12 1.21
CA ARG A 59 -9.01 6.24 0.34
C ARG A 59 -7.51 6.40 0.59
N ASN A 60 -7.03 7.64 0.69
CA ASN A 60 -5.63 7.94 1.00
C ASN A 60 -5.26 7.42 2.38
N ALA A 61 -6.07 7.72 3.40
CA ALA A 61 -5.85 7.25 4.77
C ALA A 61 -5.79 5.73 4.86
N VAL A 62 -6.75 5.03 4.26
CA VAL A 62 -6.81 3.56 4.28
C VAL A 62 -5.69 2.92 3.44
N CYS A 63 -5.29 3.54 2.32
CA CYS A 63 -4.16 3.09 1.50
C CYS A 63 -2.87 3.06 2.32
N VAL A 64 -2.55 4.16 3.00
CA VAL A 64 -1.35 4.27 3.83
C VAL A 64 -1.44 3.36 5.05
N PHE A 65 -2.58 3.36 5.75
CA PHE A 65 -2.80 2.48 6.90
C PHE A 65 -2.57 1.00 6.55
N TYR A 66 -3.09 0.56 5.40
CA TYR A 66 -2.87 -0.80 4.92
C TYR A 66 -1.38 -1.10 4.65
N LEU A 67 -0.65 -0.17 4.02
CA LEU A 67 0.77 -0.38 3.72
C LEU A 67 1.66 -0.38 4.96
N VAL A 68 1.33 0.45 5.96
CA VAL A 68 1.98 0.43 7.28
C VAL A 68 1.82 -0.93 7.95
N LEU A 69 0.59 -1.46 8.00
CA LEU A 69 0.35 -2.80 8.56
C LEU A 69 1.01 -3.90 7.73
N ARG A 70 1.01 -3.78 6.40
CA ARG A 70 1.69 -4.75 5.54
C ARG A 70 3.21 -4.77 5.77
N ALA A 71 3.82 -3.63 6.03
CA ALA A 71 5.23 -3.55 6.38
C ALA A 71 5.51 -4.18 7.76
N LEU A 72 4.63 -3.95 8.74
CA LEU A 72 4.68 -4.62 10.05
C LEU A 72 4.59 -6.15 9.90
N ASP A 73 3.59 -6.66 9.17
CA ASP A 73 3.42 -8.09 8.85
C ASP A 73 4.70 -8.64 8.19
N THR A 74 5.33 -7.87 7.29
CA THR A 74 6.56 -8.30 6.59
C THR A 74 7.74 -8.50 7.55
N VAL A 75 7.84 -7.69 8.62
CA VAL A 75 8.85 -7.89 9.67
C VAL A 75 8.49 -9.09 10.55
N GLU A 76 7.22 -9.26 10.90
CA GLU A 76 6.74 -10.37 11.72
C GLU A 76 6.95 -11.72 11.04
N ASP A 77 6.53 -11.84 9.77
CA ASP A 77 6.51 -13.08 8.99
C ASP A 77 7.89 -13.53 8.48
N ASP A 78 8.88 -12.63 8.42
CA ASP A 78 10.20 -12.99 7.90
C ASP A 78 10.97 -13.86 8.91
N THR A 79 11.05 -15.15 8.64
CA THR A 79 11.71 -16.16 9.48
C THR A 79 13.23 -16.10 9.44
N ALA A 80 13.83 -15.31 8.53
CA ALA A 80 15.28 -15.11 8.47
C ALA A 80 15.78 -14.09 9.51
N ILE A 81 14.90 -13.27 10.08
CA ILE A 81 15.26 -12.26 11.08
C ILE A 81 15.31 -12.92 12.48
N PRO A 82 16.46 -12.89 13.19
CA PRO A 82 16.54 -13.37 14.57
C PRO A 82 15.59 -12.61 15.51
N ASN A 83 15.05 -13.30 16.52
CA ASN A 83 14.09 -12.71 17.46
C ASN A 83 14.66 -11.51 18.23
N GLU A 84 15.97 -11.52 18.49
CA GLU A 84 16.69 -10.45 19.18
C GLU A 84 16.67 -9.13 18.39
N VAL A 85 16.57 -9.21 17.05
CA VAL A 85 16.45 -8.06 16.14
C VAL A 85 14.98 -7.74 15.88
N LYS A 86 14.16 -8.77 15.64
CA LYS A 86 12.74 -8.63 15.29
C LYS A 86 11.91 -7.99 16.41
N LEU A 87 12.05 -8.46 17.65
CA LEU A 87 11.19 -8.06 18.76
C LEU A 87 11.31 -6.56 19.10
N PRO A 88 12.51 -5.94 19.17
CA PRO A 88 12.62 -4.50 19.32
C PRO A 88 11.93 -3.72 18.19
N ILE A 89 12.14 -4.13 16.93
CA ILE A 89 11.53 -3.46 15.77
C ILE A 89 10.01 -3.51 15.85
N LEU A 90 9.42 -4.68 16.14
CA LEU A 90 7.96 -4.82 16.25
C LEU A 90 7.38 -3.96 17.39
N ARG A 91 8.07 -3.90 18.54
CA ARG A 91 7.65 -3.06 19.67
C ARG A 91 7.70 -1.57 19.35
N ASP A 92 8.69 -1.15 18.58
CA ASP A 92 8.93 0.25 18.23
C ASP A 92 8.41 0.65 16.85
N PHE A 93 7.73 -0.25 16.13
CA PHE A 93 7.30 -0.01 14.75
C PHE A 93 6.42 1.23 14.62
N TYR A 94 5.51 1.46 15.57
CA TYR A 94 4.66 2.65 15.62
C TYR A 94 5.43 3.96 15.81
N ARG A 95 6.70 3.91 16.22
CA ARG A 95 7.60 5.07 16.25
C ARG A 95 8.33 5.21 14.92
N HIS A 96 8.73 4.09 14.32
CA HIS A 96 9.41 4.06 13.03
C HIS A 96 8.59 4.65 11.89
N ILE A 97 7.25 4.52 11.91
CA ILE A 97 6.37 5.15 10.90
C ILE A 97 6.46 6.68 10.84
N TYR A 98 6.90 7.33 11.93
CA TYR A 98 7.10 8.78 11.99
C TYR A 98 8.51 9.21 11.56
N ASN A 99 9.39 8.26 11.23
CA ASN A 99 10.77 8.52 10.85
C ASN A 99 11.01 8.11 9.38
N PRO A 100 10.98 9.06 8.42
CA PRO A 100 11.24 8.77 7.00
C PRO A 100 12.64 8.22 6.71
N ASP A 101 13.61 8.41 7.62
CA ASP A 101 14.97 7.90 7.47
C ASP A 101 15.14 6.48 8.01
N TRP A 102 14.10 5.90 8.61
CA TRP A 102 14.14 4.51 9.06
C TRP A 102 14.16 3.56 7.87
N LEU A 103 15.17 2.69 7.82
CA LEU A 103 15.39 1.73 6.76
C LEU A 103 15.60 0.34 7.37
N PHE A 104 14.82 -0.62 6.91
CA PHE A 104 14.96 -2.01 7.31
C PHE A 104 14.54 -2.93 6.16
N SER A 105 15.53 -3.48 5.45
CA SER A 105 15.30 -4.40 4.33
C SER A 105 14.94 -5.79 4.85
N CYS A 106 13.72 -6.26 4.60
CA CYS A 106 13.30 -7.63 4.86
C CYS A 106 12.19 -8.09 3.91
N GLY A 107 11.83 -9.37 3.98
CA GLY A 107 10.81 -9.99 3.12
C GLY A 107 11.32 -10.35 1.72
N ALA A 108 10.38 -10.71 0.84
CA ALA A 108 10.67 -11.15 -0.53
C ALA A 108 9.76 -10.49 -1.57
N ASN A 109 10.21 -10.43 -2.82
CA ASN A 109 9.46 -9.89 -3.96
C ASN A 109 8.92 -8.47 -3.67
N ASP A 110 7.62 -8.25 -3.90
CA ASP A 110 6.97 -6.95 -3.68
C ASP A 110 6.98 -6.50 -2.23
N TYR A 111 7.01 -7.43 -1.26
CA TYR A 111 7.10 -7.07 0.16
C TYR A 111 8.48 -6.48 0.48
N ARG A 112 9.54 -7.01 -0.13
CA ARG A 112 10.88 -6.41 -0.02
C ARG A 112 10.93 -5.03 -0.64
N VAL A 113 10.33 -4.84 -1.81
CA VAL A 113 10.25 -3.51 -2.45
C VAL A 113 9.52 -2.51 -1.55
N LEU A 114 8.46 -2.93 -0.85
CA LEU A 114 7.76 -2.11 0.14
C LEU A 114 8.70 -1.70 1.28
N MET A 115 9.43 -2.65 1.86
CA MET A 115 10.33 -2.40 2.99
C MET A 115 11.53 -1.52 2.60
N ASP A 116 12.16 -1.79 1.45
CA ASP A 116 13.30 -1.03 0.93
C ASP A 116 12.94 0.44 0.62
N ASN A 117 11.65 0.72 0.37
CA ASN A 117 11.15 2.05 0.04
C ASN A 117 10.14 2.57 1.08
N PHE A 118 10.16 2.05 2.30
CA PHE A 118 9.16 2.37 3.34
C PHE A 118 9.12 3.87 3.70
N ARG A 119 10.21 4.61 3.44
CA ARG A 119 10.25 6.07 3.52
C ARG A 119 9.10 6.75 2.77
N GLN A 120 8.72 6.23 1.61
CA GLN A 120 7.63 6.81 0.80
C GLN A 120 6.29 6.69 1.53
N VAL A 121 6.04 5.55 2.17
CA VAL A 121 4.82 5.32 2.97
C VAL A 121 4.82 6.22 4.21
N SER A 122 5.97 6.39 4.86
CA SER A 122 6.13 7.27 6.03
C SER A 122 5.90 8.74 5.67
N THR A 123 6.42 9.22 4.53
CA THR A 123 6.13 10.57 4.03
C THR A 123 4.64 10.76 3.77
N ALA A 124 4.00 9.81 3.08
CA ALA A 124 2.55 9.86 2.84
C ALA A 124 1.73 9.87 4.14
N PHE A 125 2.19 9.12 5.16
CA PHE A 125 1.55 9.07 6.47
C PHE A 125 1.60 10.42 7.19
N LEU A 126 2.75 11.10 7.18
CA LEU A 126 2.91 12.40 7.83
C LEU A 126 2.03 13.49 7.21
N GLU A 127 1.72 13.39 5.91
CA GLU A 127 0.84 14.35 5.21
C GLU A 127 -0.66 14.14 5.48
N LEU A 128 -1.08 12.98 6.01
CA LEU A 128 -2.51 12.67 6.21
C LEU A 128 -3.22 13.58 7.25
N GLY A 129 -2.45 14.24 8.11
CA GLY A 129 -2.97 15.12 9.18
C GLY A 129 -2.94 16.61 8.85
N GLU A 130 -2.47 17.01 7.66
CA GLU A 130 -2.35 18.42 7.25
C GLU A 130 -3.58 18.96 6.49
N GLY A 131 -4.69 18.21 6.47
CA GLY A 131 -5.93 18.53 5.74
C GLY A 131 -7.09 18.99 6.63
#